data_AF-A0A2P2DVA1-F1
#
_entry.id   AF-A0A2P2DVA1-F1
#
_cell.length_a   1.000
_cell.length_b   1.000
_cell.length_c   1.000
_cell.angle_alpha   90.00
_cell.angle_beta   90.00
_cell.angle_gamma   90.00
#
_symmetry.space_group_name_H-M   'P 1'
#
loop_
_entity.id
_entity.type
_entity.pdbx_description
1 polymer ?
#
loop_
_entity_poly.entity_id
_entity_poly.type
_entity_poly.pdbx_seq_one_letter_code
_entity_poly.pdbx_strand_id
1 'polypeptide(L)'
;MATLVGIALAIISAFIMIASGVIAFIRRGRTAKFYLVAWSFFLLGVLLYSLKSLGVLPDNQITRWTIQIGTAIEVVLLSLGLADRINSLSKSLRDNLRELSSVKAKIEESEKRFKEIFQGSEEVMLLLDENTRVINANRALTKQLGFRVSDLMGKPLEEFLYPVKGKKAGFNSLYLNEKFQELKITGNVGRFVLDFSQKYVKEPKDMYVRMQYIEFGDLREIFVTMASQLEDSIINYIDEERIEFTISNYLRNAELVSQKVTSNLGKHLSSIAQTEIRTSVREIIINAIEHGNLNIGFDEKSQALVEGNYLEFLQKRQEDPRYSRKVIKIEYVLTEEYVAYRITDEGKGFDHKQILSRSLESLNEAHEQHGRGIHMTKSVFDRVEYNDSGNQVRLIKYFRH
;
A
#
# COMPACT_ATOMS: atom_id res chain seq x y z
N MET A 1 26.13 90.58 -3.72
CA MET A 1 26.96 89.37 -3.52
C MET A 1 26.13 88.17 -3.07
N ALA A 2 25.37 88.25 -1.96
CA ALA A 2 24.55 87.13 -1.48
C ALA A 2 23.51 86.58 -2.50
N THR A 3 22.86 87.47 -3.25
CA THR A 3 21.88 87.10 -4.29
C THR A 3 22.50 86.33 -5.46
N LEU A 4 23.67 86.76 -5.95
CA LEU A 4 24.41 86.09 -7.02
C LEU A 4 24.91 84.70 -6.61
N VAL A 5 25.39 84.55 -5.37
CA VAL A 5 25.79 83.25 -4.81
C VAL A 5 24.59 82.31 -4.70
N GLY A 6 23.43 82.81 -4.25
CA GLY A 6 22.19 82.04 -4.20
C GLY A 6 21.74 81.53 -5.57
N ILE A 7 21.85 82.37 -6.61
CA ILE A 7 21.49 82.00 -7.99
C ILE A 7 22.45 80.93 -8.53
N ALA A 8 23.76 81.07 -8.30
CA ALA A 8 24.75 80.08 -8.75
C ALA A 8 24.51 78.70 -8.11
N LEU A 9 24.21 78.66 -6.80
CA LEU A 9 23.86 77.43 -6.10
C LEU A 9 22.55 76.81 -6.61
N ALA A 10 21.55 77.63 -6.94
CA ALA A 10 20.27 77.15 -7.50
C ALA A 10 20.42 76.54 -8.89
N ILE A 11 21.33 77.04 -9.73
CA ILE A 11 21.63 76.46 -11.04
C ILE A 11 22.31 75.10 -10.87
N ILE A 12 23.30 75.00 -9.98
CA ILE A 12 24.00 73.73 -9.72
C ILE A 12 23.04 72.68 -9.18
N SER A 13 22.17 73.05 -8.23
CA SER A 13 21.16 72.12 -7.72
C SER A 13 20.19 71.71 -8.83
N ALA A 14 19.71 72.62 -9.67
CA ALA A 14 18.85 72.31 -10.81
C ALA A 14 19.44 71.23 -11.73
N PHE A 15 20.74 71.34 -12.06
CA PHE A 15 21.43 70.34 -12.89
C PHE A 15 21.52 68.96 -12.23
N ILE A 16 21.86 68.91 -10.93
CA ILE A 16 21.92 67.66 -10.17
C ILE A 16 20.55 66.97 -10.13
N MET A 17 19.48 67.77 -10.00
CA MET A 17 18.11 67.28 -9.90
C MET A 17 17.54 66.78 -11.22
N ILE A 18 17.85 67.45 -12.32
CA ILE A 18 17.50 66.98 -13.66
C ILE A 18 18.27 65.68 -13.97
N ALA A 19 19.57 65.64 -13.66
CA ALA A 19 20.38 64.44 -13.85
C ALA A 19 19.86 63.25 -13.02
N SER A 20 19.51 63.46 -11.73
CA SER A 20 18.97 62.41 -10.87
C SER A 20 17.60 61.92 -11.37
N GLY A 21 16.74 62.82 -11.84
CA GLY A 21 15.45 62.49 -12.41
C GLY A 21 15.56 61.70 -13.72
N VAL A 22 16.49 62.05 -14.61
CA VAL A 22 16.76 61.31 -15.86
C VAL A 22 17.28 59.90 -15.56
N ILE A 23 18.21 59.76 -14.60
CA ILE A 23 18.70 58.44 -14.15
C ILE A 23 17.56 57.61 -13.55
N ALA A 24 16.69 58.22 -12.75
CA ALA A 24 15.53 57.55 -12.16
C ALA A 24 14.49 57.14 -13.22
N PHE A 25 14.30 57.96 -14.26
CA PHE A 25 13.41 57.65 -15.39
C PHE A 25 13.87 56.40 -16.15
N ILE A 26 15.17 56.30 -16.42
CA ILE A 26 15.76 55.15 -17.10
C ILE A 26 15.64 53.87 -16.25
N ARG A 27 15.67 53.97 -14.92
CA ARG A 27 15.64 52.80 -14.01
C ARG A 27 14.25 52.40 -13.48
N ARG A 28 13.27 53.31 -13.37
CA ARG A 28 12.00 53.07 -12.66
C ARG A 28 10.72 53.44 -13.43
N GLY A 29 10.83 53.89 -14.69
CA GLY A 29 9.76 53.86 -15.69
C GLY A 29 8.58 54.83 -15.50
N ARG A 30 7.60 54.50 -14.65
CA ARG A 30 6.33 55.25 -14.52
C ARG A 30 6.32 56.30 -13.41
N THR A 31 6.81 55.96 -12.22
CA THR A 31 6.76 56.86 -11.05
C THR A 31 7.76 58.02 -11.12
N ALA A 32 8.86 57.83 -11.85
CA ALA A 32 9.87 58.86 -12.06
C ALA A 32 9.38 60.04 -12.92
N LYS A 33 8.31 59.85 -13.71
CA LYS A 33 7.71 60.93 -14.53
C LYS A 33 7.12 62.04 -13.67
N PHE A 34 6.37 61.68 -12.62
CA PHE A 34 5.78 62.66 -11.70
C PHE A 34 6.85 63.47 -10.97
N TYR A 35 7.95 62.82 -10.56
CA TYR A 35 9.10 63.48 -9.96
C TYR A 35 9.74 64.50 -10.91
N LEU A 36 10.07 64.09 -12.14
CA LEU A 36 10.70 64.97 -13.13
C LEU A 36 9.83 66.19 -13.46
N VAL A 37 8.52 65.99 -13.63
CA VAL A 37 7.59 67.09 -13.93
C VAL A 37 7.45 68.02 -12.72
N ALA A 38 7.31 67.49 -11.50
CA ALA A 38 7.22 68.28 -10.28
C ALA A 38 8.43 69.21 -10.10
N TRP A 39 9.64 68.65 -10.22
CA TRP A 39 10.88 69.42 -10.09
C TRP A 39 11.10 70.42 -11.22
N SER A 40 10.59 70.14 -12.43
CA SER A 40 10.64 71.12 -13.53
C SER A 40 9.83 72.38 -13.22
N PHE A 41 8.64 72.25 -12.62
CA PHE A 41 7.81 73.39 -12.21
C PHE A 41 8.42 74.18 -11.05
N PHE A 42 9.01 73.50 -10.06
CA PHE A 42 9.72 74.16 -8.98
C PHE A 42 10.93 74.96 -9.48
N LEU A 43 11.77 74.33 -10.32
CA LEU A 43 12.95 74.98 -10.91
C LEU A 43 12.56 76.16 -11.82
N LEU A 44 11.47 76.04 -12.57
CA LEU A 44 10.92 77.16 -13.34
C LEU A 44 10.50 78.32 -12.43
N GLY A 45 9.83 78.03 -11.30
CA GLY A 45 9.45 79.04 -10.30
C GLY A 45 10.65 79.76 -9.70
N VAL A 46 11.72 79.03 -9.38
CA VAL A 46 13.00 79.56 -8.88
C VAL A 46 13.72 80.40 -9.94
N LEU A 47 13.72 79.97 -11.21
CA LEU A 47 14.30 80.71 -12.32
C LEU A 47 13.59 82.05 -12.54
N LEU A 48 12.25 82.04 -12.61
CA LEU A 48 11.45 83.26 -12.79
C LEU A 48 11.63 84.24 -11.63
N TYR A 49 11.69 83.73 -10.39
CA TYR A 49 11.98 84.56 -9.22
C TYR A 49 13.40 85.16 -9.28
N SER A 50 14.39 84.37 -9.72
CA SER A 50 15.77 84.83 -9.87
C SER A 50 15.90 85.93 -10.92
N LEU A 51 15.23 85.78 -12.07
CA LEU A 51 15.19 86.80 -13.13
C LEU A 51 14.49 88.08 -12.68
N LYS A 52 13.43 87.97 -11.87
CA LYS A 52 12.79 89.11 -11.21
C LYS A 52 13.76 89.82 -10.25
N SER A 53 14.48 89.07 -9.42
CA SER A 53 15.44 89.60 -8.44
C SER A 53 16.63 90.33 -9.09
N LEU A 54 17.01 89.93 -10.31
CA LEU A 54 18.03 90.59 -11.13
C LEU A 54 17.52 91.83 -11.89
N GLY A 55 16.21 92.13 -11.81
CA GLY A 55 15.59 93.25 -12.53
C GLY A 55 15.30 93.00 -14.00
N VAL A 56 15.44 91.76 -14.48
CA VAL A 56 15.16 91.37 -15.88
C VAL A 56 13.65 91.25 -16.12
N LEU A 57 12.91 90.74 -15.14
CA LEU A 57 11.44 90.65 -15.18
C LEU A 57 10.81 91.74 -14.30
N PRO A 58 9.67 92.33 -14.72
CA PRO A 58 8.97 93.35 -13.94
C PRO A 58 8.34 92.76 -12.67
N ASP A 59 8.34 93.53 -11.58
CA ASP A 59 7.73 93.13 -10.31
C ASP A 59 6.19 93.24 -10.33
N ASN A 60 5.55 92.25 -10.94
CA ASN A 60 4.10 92.12 -10.98
C ASN A 60 3.60 91.06 -9.97
N GLN A 61 2.28 90.98 -9.79
CA GLN A 61 1.67 90.04 -8.84
C GLN A 61 2.08 88.58 -9.11
N ILE A 62 2.17 88.15 -10.38
CA ILE A 62 2.52 86.77 -10.73
C ILE A 62 3.97 86.45 -10.33
N THR A 63 4.93 87.31 -10.71
CA THR A 63 6.37 87.13 -10.41
C THR A 63 6.72 87.11 -8.92
N ARG A 64 5.85 87.66 -8.05
CA ARG A 64 6.01 87.59 -6.59
C ARG A 64 5.69 86.23 -6.01
N TRP A 65 4.76 85.51 -6.62
CA TRP A 65 4.25 84.23 -6.12
C TRP A 65 4.77 83.01 -6.89
N THR A 66 5.73 83.17 -7.81
CA THR A 66 6.21 82.08 -8.68
C THR A 66 6.76 80.89 -7.91
N ILE A 67 7.48 81.12 -6.80
CA ILE A 67 7.99 80.04 -5.95
C ILE A 67 6.83 79.32 -5.27
N GLN A 68 5.88 80.04 -4.67
CA GLN A 68 4.73 79.44 -3.97
C GLN A 68 3.81 78.65 -4.93
N ILE A 69 3.63 79.15 -6.16
CA ILE A 69 2.87 78.44 -7.20
C ILE A 69 3.63 77.17 -7.63
N GLY A 70 4.95 77.28 -7.86
CA GLY A 70 5.80 76.15 -8.23
C GLY A 70 5.83 75.06 -7.16
N THR A 71 5.98 75.42 -5.89
CA THR A 71 5.98 74.46 -4.76
C THR A 71 4.61 73.83 -4.54
N ALA A 72 3.51 74.57 -4.70
CA ALA A 72 2.16 74.01 -4.60
C ALA A 72 1.92 72.94 -5.69
N ILE A 73 2.29 73.23 -6.93
CA ILE A 73 2.20 72.29 -8.05
C ILE A 73 3.12 71.08 -7.80
N GLU A 74 4.34 71.30 -7.32
CA GLU A 74 5.30 70.25 -6.98
C GLU A 74 4.72 69.27 -5.95
N VAL A 75 4.19 69.77 -4.83
CA VAL A 75 3.60 68.93 -3.76
C VAL A 75 2.43 68.11 -4.28
N VAL A 76 1.56 68.68 -5.10
CA VAL A 76 0.43 67.96 -5.72
C VAL A 76 0.94 66.84 -6.63
N LEU A 77 1.91 67.13 -7.49
CA LEU A 77 2.47 66.16 -8.43
C LEU A 77 3.23 65.03 -7.72
N LEU A 78 4.00 65.34 -6.67
CA LEU A 78 4.67 64.34 -5.85
C LEU A 78 3.66 63.46 -5.08
N SER A 79 2.57 64.06 -4.57
CA SER A 79 1.50 63.31 -3.90
C SER A 79 0.79 62.35 -4.85
N LEU A 80 0.52 62.78 -6.09
CA LEU A 80 -0.05 61.92 -7.13
C LEU A 80 0.91 60.79 -7.52
N GLY A 81 2.19 61.08 -7.67
CA GLY A 81 3.21 60.06 -7.96
C GLY A 81 3.36 59.03 -6.84
N LEU A 82 3.27 59.46 -5.58
CA LEU A 82 3.28 58.58 -4.42
C LEU A 82 2.00 57.73 -4.35
N ALA A 83 0.83 58.32 -4.60
CA ALA A 83 -0.44 57.61 -4.63
C ALA A 83 -0.47 56.53 -5.73
N ASP A 84 0.01 56.83 -6.94
CA ASP A 84 0.16 55.85 -8.02
C ASP A 84 1.12 54.72 -7.62
N ARG A 85 2.25 55.07 -6.97
CA ARG A 85 3.19 54.07 -6.46
C ARG A 85 2.54 53.15 -5.43
N ILE A 86 1.84 53.70 -4.45
CA ILE A 86 1.15 52.92 -3.41
C ILE A 86 0.11 52.01 -4.06
N ASN A 87 -0.73 52.54 -4.95
CA ASN A 87 -1.77 51.76 -5.63
C ASN A 87 -1.17 50.63 -6.48
N SER A 88 -0.09 50.90 -7.21
CA SER A 88 0.61 49.88 -8.00
C SER A 88 1.20 48.77 -7.11
N LEU A 89 1.84 49.14 -6.00
CA LEU A 89 2.42 48.18 -5.05
C LEU A 89 1.33 47.36 -4.36
N SER A 90 0.26 48.01 -3.89
CA SER A 90 -0.90 47.33 -3.29
C SER A 90 -1.56 46.38 -4.27
N LYS A 91 -1.62 46.72 -5.56
CA LYS A 91 -2.12 45.82 -6.61
C LYS A 91 -1.22 44.60 -6.77
N SER A 92 0.09 44.79 -6.97
CA SER A 92 1.04 43.67 -7.09
C SER A 92 1.04 42.76 -5.86
N LEU A 93 0.97 43.33 -4.65
CA LEU A 93 0.87 42.54 -3.42
C LEU A 93 -0.41 41.69 -3.41
N ARG A 94 -1.54 42.27 -3.82
CA ARG A 94 -2.83 41.57 -3.86
C ARG A 94 -2.85 40.45 -4.88
N ASP A 95 -2.23 40.65 -6.03
CA ASP A 95 -2.10 39.64 -7.08
C ASP A 95 -1.19 38.48 -6.62
N ASN A 96 -0.03 38.78 -6.01
CA ASN A 96 0.86 37.77 -5.42
C ASN A 96 0.18 36.96 -4.31
N LEU A 97 -0.63 37.62 -3.45
CA LEU A 97 -1.40 36.94 -2.41
C LEU A 97 -2.43 35.98 -2.99
N ARG A 98 -3.13 36.38 -4.07
CA ARG A 98 -4.08 35.51 -4.76
C ARG A 98 -3.39 34.30 -5.39
N GLU A 99 -2.26 34.51 -6.05
CA GLU A 99 -1.46 33.43 -6.61
C GLU A 99 -1.02 32.44 -5.52
N LEU A 100 -0.42 32.95 -4.43
CA LEU A 100 -0.01 32.16 -3.29
C LEU A 100 -1.17 31.36 -2.69
N SER A 101 -2.33 31.98 -2.47
CA SER A 101 -3.52 31.29 -1.96
C SER A 101 -4.00 30.21 -2.92
N SER A 102 -3.97 30.44 -4.23
CA SER A 102 -4.38 29.45 -5.23
C SER A 102 -3.43 28.24 -5.30
N VAL A 103 -2.11 28.49 -5.21
CA VAL A 103 -1.09 27.44 -5.16
C VAL A 103 -1.25 26.64 -3.86
N LYS A 104 -1.44 27.32 -2.73
CA LYS A 104 -1.68 26.67 -1.43
C LYS A 104 -2.93 25.78 -1.47
N ALA A 105 -4.04 26.28 -2.02
CA ALA A 105 -5.28 25.51 -2.15
C ALA A 105 -5.09 24.26 -3.03
N LYS A 106 -4.35 24.36 -4.14
CA LYS A 106 -4.01 23.21 -4.99
C LYS A 106 -3.15 22.18 -4.26
N ILE A 107 -2.19 22.62 -3.45
CA ILE A 107 -1.36 21.73 -2.63
C ILE A 107 -2.21 21.01 -1.59
N GLU A 108 -3.02 21.75 -0.83
CA GLU A 108 -3.93 21.19 0.19
C GLU A 108 -4.91 20.17 -0.43
N GLU A 109 -5.47 20.48 -1.61
CA GLU A 109 -6.35 19.57 -2.33
C GLU A 109 -5.62 18.29 -2.77
N SER A 110 -4.42 18.44 -3.35
CA SER A 110 -3.60 17.31 -3.78
C SER A 110 -3.18 16.42 -2.60
N GLU A 111 -2.78 17.02 -1.48
CA GLU A 111 -2.42 16.31 -0.26
C GLU A 111 -3.63 15.54 0.30
N LYS A 112 -4.82 16.17 0.33
CA LYS A 112 -6.05 15.52 0.76
C LYS A 112 -6.40 14.34 -0.14
N ARG A 113 -6.37 14.51 -1.46
CA ARG A 113 -6.63 13.42 -2.41
C ARG A 113 -5.65 12.26 -2.22
N PHE A 114 -4.36 12.55 -2.09
CA PHE A 114 -3.35 11.53 -1.81
C PHE A 114 -3.64 10.79 -0.51
N LYS A 115 -3.94 11.52 0.56
CA LYS A 115 -4.27 10.94 1.87
C LYS A 115 -5.50 10.03 1.78
N GLU A 116 -6.55 10.44 1.07
CA GLU A 116 -7.76 9.62 0.87
C GLU A 116 -7.49 8.37 0.05
N ILE A 117 -6.66 8.42 -1.00
CA ILE A 117 -6.29 7.24 -1.80
C ILE A 117 -5.42 6.28 -0.97
N PHE A 118 -4.38 6.82 -0.32
CA PHE A 118 -3.44 6.06 0.49
C PHE A 118 -4.14 5.36 1.65
N GLN A 119 -4.96 6.10 2.41
CA GLN A 119 -5.76 5.53 3.49
C GLN A 119 -6.90 4.68 2.94
N GLY A 120 -7.46 5.02 1.78
CA GLY A 120 -8.58 4.35 1.14
C GLY A 120 -8.31 2.89 0.78
N SER A 121 -7.10 2.61 0.30
CA SER A 121 -6.65 1.31 -0.18
C SER A 121 -6.90 0.15 0.80
N GLU A 122 -7.27 -1.00 0.25
CA GLU A 122 -7.40 -2.26 0.99
C GLU A 122 -6.07 -2.99 1.15
N GLU A 123 -5.12 -2.78 0.23
CA GLU A 123 -3.75 -3.27 0.37
C GLU A 123 -3.00 -2.49 1.46
N VAL A 124 -2.17 -3.18 2.23
CA VAL A 124 -1.29 -2.53 3.20
C VAL A 124 -0.20 -1.78 2.44
N MET A 125 -0.15 -0.47 2.63
CA MET A 125 0.86 0.40 2.01
C MET A 125 1.78 0.93 3.10
N LEU A 126 3.09 0.75 2.93
CA LEU A 126 4.13 1.27 3.80
C LEU A 126 5.07 2.18 3.01
N LEU A 127 5.53 3.24 3.67
CA LEU A 127 6.66 4.05 3.23
C LEU A 127 7.84 3.75 4.14
N LEU A 128 9.00 3.46 3.56
CA LEU A 128 10.25 3.25 4.28
C LEU A 128 11.31 4.26 3.84
N ASP A 129 12.22 4.57 4.75
CA ASP A 129 13.45 5.32 4.43
C ASP A 129 14.47 4.43 3.69
N GLU A 130 15.60 5.03 3.29
CA GLU A 130 16.71 4.30 2.65
C GLU A 130 17.34 3.21 3.54
N ASN A 131 17.14 3.31 4.87
CA ASN A 131 17.60 2.36 5.86
C ASN A 131 16.52 1.31 6.23
N THR A 132 15.49 1.17 5.39
CA THR A 132 14.37 0.22 5.51
C THR A 132 13.49 0.40 6.75
N ARG A 133 13.53 1.59 7.38
CA ARG A 133 12.72 1.94 8.54
C ARG A 133 11.38 2.50 8.11
N VAL A 134 10.31 2.11 8.79
CA VAL A 134 8.96 2.55 8.45
C VAL A 134 8.77 4.03 8.80
N ILE A 135 8.48 4.84 7.77
CA ILE A 135 8.11 6.26 7.86
C ILE A 135 6.59 6.39 8.01
N ASN A 136 5.81 5.56 7.32
CA ASN A 136 4.35 5.68 7.34
C ASN A 136 3.66 4.37 6.93
N ALA A 137 2.38 4.26 7.25
CA ALA A 137 1.52 3.16 6.84
C ALA A 137 0.05 3.61 6.71
N ASN A 138 -0.71 2.94 5.85
CA ASN A 138 -2.15 3.19 5.74
C ASN A 138 -2.98 2.39 6.75
N ARG A 139 -4.27 2.72 6.88
CA ARG A 139 -5.21 2.04 7.79
C ARG A 139 -5.36 0.53 7.52
N ALA A 140 -5.04 0.06 6.32
CA ALA A 140 -5.09 -1.36 5.99
C ALA A 140 -4.10 -2.17 6.85
N LEU A 141 -2.98 -1.59 7.28
CA LEU A 141 -2.06 -2.21 8.24
C LEU A 141 -2.79 -2.69 9.50
N THR A 142 -3.60 -1.81 10.10
CA THR A 142 -4.35 -2.12 11.32
C THR A 142 -5.42 -3.16 11.07
N LYS A 143 -6.11 -3.09 9.92
CA LYS A 143 -7.14 -4.07 9.54
C LYS A 143 -6.56 -5.46 9.27
N GLN A 144 -5.43 -5.54 8.56
CA GLN A 144 -4.88 -6.80 8.08
C GLN A 144 -3.89 -7.47 9.04
N LEU A 145 -3.10 -6.70 9.79
CA LEU A 145 -2.05 -7.21 10.68
C LEU A 145 -2.25 -6.81 12.16
N GLY A 146 -3.22 -5.95 12.47
CA GLY A 146 -3.54 -5.53 13.83
C GLY A 146 -2.60 -4.45 14.41
N PHE A 147 -1.56 -4.05 13.69
CA PHE A 147 -0.64 -3.00 14.14
C PHE A 147 -1.17 -1.59 13.86
N ARG A 148 -0.89 -0.67 14.76
CA ARG A 148 -1.06 0.77 14.52
C ARG A 148 0.19 1.30 13.84
N VAL A 149 0.05 2.37 13.06
CA VAL A 149 1.20 3.03 12.41
C VAL A 149 2.29 3.36 13.44
N SER A 150 1.90 3.88 14.61
CA SER A 150 2.80 4.20 15.73
C SER A 150 3.61 3.02 16.25
N ASP A 151 3.15 1.78 16.07
CA ASP A 151 3.88 0.58 16.51
C ASP A 151 5.10 0.31 15.61
N LEU A 152 5.02 0.74 14.34
CA LEU A 152 6.01 0.53 13.28
C LEU A 152 6.97 1.70 13.09
N MET A 153 6.54 2.92 13.38
CA MET A 153 7.31 4.15 13.13
C MET A 153 8.78 4.05 13.58
N GLY A 154 9.70 4.28 12.64
CA GLY A 154 11.15 4.31 12.86
C GLY A 154 11.82 2.94 13.05
N LYS A 155 11.06 1.85 13.07
CA LYS A 155 11.60 0.48 13.16
C LYS A 155 11.82 -0.13 11.78
N PRO A 156 12.85 -0.98 11.62
CA PRO A 156 13.07 -1.70 10.37
C PRO A 156 11.89 -2.64 10.07
N LEU A 157 11.54 -2.78 8.78
CA LEU A 157 10.45 -3.67 8.35
C LEU A 157 10.65 -5.13 8.81
N GLU A 158 11.92 -5.56 8.92
CA GLU A 158 12.31 -6.91 9.35
C GLU A 158 11.73 -7.32 10.71
N GLU A 159 11.57 -6.37 11.66
CA GLU A 159 11.05 -6.66 13.00
C GLU A 159 9.58 -7.12 13.00
N PHE A 160 8.86 -6.90 11.89
CA PHE A 160 7.45 -7.27 11.77
C PHE A 160 7.25 -8.60 11.06
N LEU A 161 8.31 -9.25 10.61
CA LEU A 161 8.26 -10.60 10.04
C LEU A 161 7.94 -11.63 11.12
N TYR A 162 7.24 -12.69 10.73
CA TYR A 162 6.97 -13.81 11.64
C TYR A 162 8.27 -14.59 11.93
N PRO A 163 8.66 -14.77 13.19
CA PRO A 163 9.88 -15.49 13.53
C PRO A 163 9.68 -17.00 13.37
N VAL A 164 10.33 -17.59 12.36
CA VAL A 164 10.34 -19.05 12.15
C VAL A 164 11.26 -19.72 13.20
N LYS A 165 10.75 -20.71 13.94
CA LYS A 165 11.54 -21.48 14.93
C LYS A 165 12.30 -22.64 14.26
N GLY A 166 13.42 -23.06 14.87
CA GLY A 166 14.20 -24.24 14.45
C GLY A 166 15.24 -23.94 13.36
N LYS A 167 15.55 -24.92 12.50
CA LYS A 167 16.62 -24.83 11.47
C LYS A 167 16.43 -23.73 10.41
N LYS A 168 15.25 -23.10 10.35
CA LYS A 168 14.89 -22.01 9.40
C LYS A 168 14.84 -20.63 10.05
N ALA A 169 15.33 -20.48 11.28
CA ALA A 169 15.40 -19.19 11.96
C ALA A 169 16.17 -18.17 11.09
N GLY A 170 15.57 -17.01 10.84
CA GLY A 170 16.15 -15.94 10.04
C GLY A 170 15.97 -16.06 8.52
N PHE A 171 15.30 -17.09 7.99
CA PHE A 171 15.08 -17.20 6.54
C PHE A 171 14.28 -16.03 5.96
N ASN A 172 13.19 -15.62 6.62
CA ASN A 172 12.36 -14.49 6.16
C ASN A 172 13.16 -13.18 6.16
N SER A 173 14.00 -12.96 7.19
CA SER A 173 14.94 -11.83 7.25
C SER A 173 15.97 -11.86 6.13
N LEU A 174 16.58 -13.02 5.86
CA LEU A 174 17.58 -13.18 4.80
C LEU A 174 16.94 -12.91 3.42
N TYR A 175 15.76 -13.46 3.18
CA TYR A 175 15.04 -13.28 1.91
C TYR A 175 14.59 -11.83 1.71
N LEU A 176 14.10 -11.16 2.76
CA LEU A 176 13.77 -9.74 2.70
C LEU A 176 15.01 -8.89 2.37
N ASN A 177 16.15 -9.19 2.99
CA ASN A 177 17.41 -8.50 2.72
C ASN A 177 17.91 -8.74 1.28
N GLU A 178 17.78 -9.94 0.74
CA GLU A 178 18.05 -10.23 -0.68
C GLU A 178 17.18 -9.34 -1.60
N LYS A 179 15.88 -9.21 -1.28
CA LYS A 179 14.97 -8.33 -2.03
C LYS A 179 15.32 -6.86 -1.90
N PHE A 180 15.80 -6.38 -0.77
CA PHE A 180 16.31 -5.01 -0.67
C PHE A 180 17.57 -4.77 -1.52
N GLN A 181 18.44 -5.77 -1.68
CA GLN A 181 19.59 -5.64 -2.60
C GLN A 181 19.14 -5.64 -4.06
N GLU A 182 18.19 -6.51 -4.42
CA GLU A 182 17.55 -6.49 -5.75
C GLU A 182 16.94 -5.12 -6.05
N LEU A 183 16.21 -4.53 -5.08
CA LEU A 183 15.61 -3.21 -5.19
C LEU A 183 16.64 -2.11 -5.46
N LYS A 184 17.79 -2.13 -4.78
CA LYS A 184 18.87 -1.16 -4.98
C LYS A 184 19.42 -1.16 -6.41
N ILE A 185 19.46 -2.33 -7.05
CA ILE A 185 20.00 -2.50 -8.40
C ILE A 185 18.94 -2.14 -9.45
N THR A 186 17.72 -2.63 -9.27
CA THR A 186 16.67 -2.61 -10.31
C THR A 186 15.72 -1.42 -10.21
N GLY A 187 15.62 -0.80 -9.03
CA GLY A 187 14.65 0.26 -8.74
C GLY A 187 13.26 -0.26 -8.35
N ASN A 188 12.92 -1.50 -8.68
CA ASN A 188 11.66 -2.15 -8.32
C ASN A 188 11.85 -3.66 -8.09
N VAL A 189 11.07 -4.23 -7.19
CA VAL A 189 11.01 -5.67 -6.96
C VAL A 189 9.58 -6.11 -7.18
N GLY A 190 9.41 -7.11 -8.04
CA GLY A 190 8.13 -7.72 -8.36
C GLY A 190 7.47 -8.38 -7.14
N ARG A 191 6.40 -9.15 -7.39
CA ARG A 191 5.63 -9.79 -6.32
C ARG A 191 6.41 -10.97 -5.72
N PHE A 192 6.65 -10.96 -4.42
CA PHE A 192 7.21 -12.09 -3.65
C PHE A 192 6.40 -12.30 -2.35
N VAL A 193 6.61 -13.43 -1.67
CA VAL A 193 5.83 -13.80 -0.46
C VAL A 193 6.71 -13.73 0.78
N LEU A 194 6.17 -13.16 1.85
CA LEU A 194 6.75 -13.18 3.19
C LEU A 194 5.68 -13.39 4.25
N ASP A 195 6.07 -14.03 5.35
CA ASP A 195 5.21 -14.24 6.49
C ASP A 195 5.37 -13.08 7.47
N PHE A 196 4.28 -12.36 7.73
CA PHE A 196 4.25 -11.27 8.70
C PHE A 196 3.65 -11.73 10.02
N SER A 197 4.16 -11.14 11.10
CA SER A 197 3.55 -11.27 12.42
C SER A 197 2.22 -10.52 12.48
N GLN A 198 1.34 -10.96 13.38
CA GLN A 198 0.07 -10.29 13.64
C GLN A 198 0.02 -9.89 15.12
N LYS A 199 -0.42 -8.66 15.43
CA LYS A 199 -0.32 -8.12 16.80
C LYS A 199 -1.05 -8.96 17.85
N TYR A 200 -2.21 -9.50 17.47
CA TYR A 200 -3.12 -10.22 18.37
C TYR A 200 -3.24 -11.72 18.06
N VAL A 201 -2.56 -12.20 17.00
CA VAL A 201 -2.64 -13.59 16.52
C VAL A 201 -1.24 -14.18 16.46
N LYS A 202 -1.05 -15.38 17.04
CA LYS A 202 0.27 -16.04 17.12
C LYS A 202 0.63 -16.87 15.87
N GLU A 203 -0.07 -16.65 14.78
CA GLU A 203 0.08 -17.36 13.51
C GLU A 203 0.69 -16.42 12.46
N PRO A 204 1.55 -16.94 11.57
CA PRO A 204 2.06 -16.17 10.44
C PRO A 204 0.90 -15.77 9.52
N LYS A 205 1.05 -14.62 8.87
CA LYS A 205 0.19 -14.23 7.76
C LYS A 205 1.01 -14.03 6.51
N ASP A 206 0.76 -14.89 5.53
CA ASP A 206 1.41 -14.82 4.23
C ASP A 206 0.92 -13.58 3.48
N MET A 207 1.86 -12.75 3.06
CA MET A 207 1.57 -11.51 2.35
C MET A 207 2.38 -11.44 1.07
N TYR A 208 1.72 -11.03 0.01
CA TYR A 208 2.38 -10.73 -1.25
C TYR A 208 2.92 -9.31 -1.21
N VAL A 209 4.23 -9.19 -1.20
CA VAL A 209 4.95 -7.93 -1.10
C VAL A 209 5.44 -7.52 -2.48
N ARG A 210 5.30 -6.23 -2.79
CA ARG A 210 5.98 -5.56 -3.91
C ARG A 210 6.64 -4.32 -3.35
N MET A 211 7.83 -4.00 -3.86
CA MET A 211 8.60 -2.84 -3.40
C MET A 211 9.09 -2.03 -4.60
N GLN A 212 9.09 -0.71 -4.49
CA GLN A 212 9.66 0.16 -5.52
C GLN A 212 10.20 1.43 -4.88
N TYR A 213 11.18 2.05 -5.53
CA TYR A 213 11.57 3.39 -5.14
C TYR A 213 10.58 4.43 -5.66
N ILE A 214 10.35 5.44 -4.84
CA ILE A 214 9.65 6.66 -5.21
C ILE A 214 10.53 7.87 -4.89
N GLU A 215 10.48 8.86 -5.76
CA GLU A 215 11.28 10.09 -5.65
C GLU A 215 10.39 11.25 -5.25
N PHE A 216 10.72 11.88 -4.13
CA PHE A 216 10.10 13.12 -3.66
C PHE A 216 11.16 14.23 -3.63
N GLY A 217 11.36 14.88 -4.77
CA GLY A 217 12.42 15.86 -4.93
C GLY A 217 13.79 15.19 -4.81
N ASP A 218 14.55 15.55 -3.77
CA ASP A 218 15.88 14.99 -3.50
C ASP A 218 15.84 13.75 -2.57
N LEU A 219 14.65 13.40 -2.05
CA LEU A 219 14.48 12.26 -1.15
C LEU A 219 14.04 11.02 -1.93
N ARG A 220 14.72 9.91 -1.66
CA ARG A 220 14.39 8.59 -2.20
C ARG A 220 13.82 7.71 -1.09
N GLU A 221 12.57 7.29 -1.26
CA GLU A 221 11.86 6.45 -0.30
C GLU A 221 11.47 5.12 -0.94
N ILE A 222 11.29 4.09 -0.11
CA ILE A 222 10.84 2.78 -0.56
C ILE A 222 9.34 2.67 -0.30
N PHE A 223 8.57 2.51 -1.36
CA PHE A 223 7.16 2.21 -1.29
C PHE A 223 6.93 0.71 -1.31
N VAL A 224 6.26 0.19 -0.28
CA VAL A 224 5.97 -1.24 -0.13
C VAL A 224 4.46 -1.44 -0.12
N THR A 225 3.97 -2.30 -0.99
CA THR A 225 2.56 -2.74 -1.00
C THR A 225 2.51 -4.20 -0.60
N MET A 226 1.59 -4.53 0.31
CA MET A 226 1.37 -5.90 0.78
C MET A 226 -0.11 -6.24 0.66
N ALA A 227 -0.40 -7.30 -0.08
CA ALA A 227 -1.76 -7.79 -0.27
C ALA A 227 -1.90 -9.19 0.35
N SER A 228 -2.96 -9.37 1.13
CA SER A 228 -3.41 -10.71 1.52
C SER A 228 -3.90 -11.41 0.25
N GLN A 229 -3.73 -12.72 0.15
CA GLN A 229 -4.35 -13.48 -0.93
C GLN A 229 -5.88 -13.31 -0.81
N LEU A 230 -6.48 -12.57 -1.75
CA LEU A 230 -7.91 -12.55 -2.03
C LEU A 230 -8.04 -13.06 -3.48
N GLU A 231 -8.52 -14.30 -3.58
CA GLU A 231 -9.02 -15.07 -4.73
C GLU A 231 -8.41 -14.82 -6.12
N ASP A 232 -7.85 -15.89 -6.71
CA ASP A 232 -7.50 -15.95 -8.14
C ASP A 232 -8.68 -15.44 -8.98
N SER A 233 -8.52 -14.27 -9.60
CA SER A 233 -9.60 -13.61 -10.38
C SER A 233 -10.09 -14.47 -11.54
N ILE A 234 -9.31 -15.48 -11.93
CA ILE A 234 -9.65 -16.49 -12.93
C ILE A 234 -10.76 -17.44 -12.43
N ILE A 235 -10.85 -17.73 -11.13
CA ILE A 235 -11.85 -18.65 -10.55
C ILE A 235 -13.29 -18.22 -10.88
N ASN A 236 -13.53 -16.91 -11.00
CA ASN A 236 -14.85 -16.38 -11.37
C ASN A 236 -15.26 -16.68 -12.83
N TYR A 237 -14.31 -17.10 -13.67
CA TYR A 237 -14.53 -17.45 -15.08
C TYR A 237 -14.33 -18.95 -15.37
N ILE A 238 -14.18 -19.78 -14.33
CA ILE A 238 -14.06 -21.24 -14.49
C ILE A 238 -15.46 -21.87 -14.34
N ASP A 239 -15.98 -22.47 -15.42
CA ASP A 239 -17.26 -23.19 -15.42
C ASP A 239 -17.13 -24.62 -14.82
N GLU A 240 -16.05 -25.33 -15.14
CA GLU A 240 -15.69 -26.65 -14.57
C GLU A 240 -14.18 -26.75 -14.40
N GLU A 241 -13.73 -27.24 -13.24
CA GLU A 241 -12.34 -27.61 -12.97
C GLU A 241 -12.27 -29.12 -12.74
N ARG A 242 -11.44 -29.82 -13.52
CA ARG A 242 -11.17 -31.25 -13.36
C ARG A 242 -9.68 -31.50 -13.22
N ILE A 243 -9.27 -32.13 -12.12
CA ILE A 243 -7.86 -32.46 -11.86
C ILE A 243 -7.75 -33.90 -11.38
N GLU A 244 -6.77 -34.62 -11.93
CA GLU A 244 -6.38 -35.95 -11.47
C GLU A 244 -4.98 -35.88 -10.84
N PHE A 245 -4.85 -36.42 -9.63
CA PHE A 245 -3.60 -36.56 -8.91
C PHE A 245 -3.26 -38.04 -8.75
N THR A 246 -1.97 -38.36 -8.85
CA THR A 246 -1.41 -39.64 -8.43
C THR A 246 -0.36 -39.36 -7.36
N ILE A 247 -0.57 -39.86 -6.14
CA ILE A 247 0.34 -39.63 -5.02
C ILE A 247 0.91 -40.94 -4.46
N SER A 248 2.15 -40.87 -3.98
CA SER A 248 2.78 -41.93 -3.21
C SER A 248 2.35 -41.90 -1.73
N ASN A 249 2.65 -42.97 -0.99
CA ASN A 249 2.15 -43.27 0.36
C ASN A 249 2.76 -42.41 1.49
N TYR A 250 3.14 -41.16 1.23
CA TYR A 250 3.62 -40.23 2.25
C TYR A 250 2.47 -39.38 2.80
N LEU A 251 2.26 -39.40 4.12
CA LEU A 251 1.18 -38.63 4.78
C LEU A 251 1.22 -37.13 4.47
N ARG A 252 2.41 -36.56 4.22
CA ARG A 252 2.56 -35.16 3.80
C ARG A 252 1.85 -34.86 2.48
N ASN A 253 1.77 -35.83 1.56
CA ASN A 253 1.07 -35.66 0.30
C ASN A 253 -0.44 -35.49 0.51
N ALA A 254 -1.01 -36.16 1.51
CA ALA A 254 -2.43 -36.02 1.85
C ALA A 254 -2.78 -34.58 2.26
N GLU A 255 -1.91 -33.93 3.04
CA GLU A 255 -2.05 -32.52 3.41
C GLU A 255 -2.02 -31.62 2.17
N LEU A 256 -1.01 -31.76 1.31
CA LEU A 256 -0.86 -30.88 0.14
C LEU A 256 -2.00 -31.05 -0.86
N VAL A 257 -2.41 -32.29 -1.14
CA VAL A 257 -3.50 -32.56 -2.08
C VAL A 257 -4.83 -32.10 -1.50
N SER A 258 -5.15 -32.42 -0.25
CA SER A 258 -6.40 -31.95 0.39
C SER A 258 -6.50 -30.42 0.39
N GLN A 259 -5.40 -29.70 0.62
CA GLN A 259 -5.38 -28.25 0.50
C GLN A 259 -5.63 -27.76 -0.92
N LYS A 260 -5.00 -28.38 -1.93
CA LYS A 260 -5.17 -27.99 -3.33
C LYS A 260 -6.57 -28.28 -3.85
N VAL A 261 -7.13 -29.47 -3.60
CA VAL A 261 -8.47 -29.86 -4.09
C VAL A 261 -9.63 -29.22 -3.33
N THR A 262 -9.31 -28.38 -2.34
CA THR A 262 -10.30 -27.57 -1.62
C THR A 262 -10.05 -26.08 -1.73
N SER A 263 -8.96 -25.63 -2.37
CA SER A 263 -8.58 -24.21 -2.39
C SER A 263 -9.65 -23.32 -3.04
N ASN A 264 -10.32 -23.85 -4.07
CA ASN A 264 -11.26 -23.08 -4.90
C ASN A 264 -12.71 -23.16 -4.42
N LEU A 265 -12.98 -23.89 -3.33
CA LEU A 265 -14.34 -24.01 -2.78
C LEU A 265 -14.84 -22.72 -2.13
N GLY A 266 -13.95 -21.76 -1.84
CA GLY A 266 -14.31 -20.49 -1.20
C GLY A 266 -15.36 -19.69 -1.97
N LYS A 267 -15.46 -19.89 -3.31
CA LYS A 267 -16.49 -19.30 -4.16
C LYS A 267 -17.90 -19.76 -3.81
N HIS A 268 -18.07 -21.01 -3.37
CA HIS A 268 -19.38 -21.64 -3.16
C HIS A 268 -19.71 -21.91 -1.70
N LEU A 269 -18.71 -21.94 -0.82
CA LEU A 269 -18.84 -22.38 0.56
C LEU A 269 -18.16 -21.43 1.54
N SER A 270 -18.65 -21.38 2.78
CA SER A 270 -18.00 -20.65 3.85
C SER A 270 -16.61 -21.23 4.18
N SER A 271 -15.72 -20.42 4.75
CA SER A 271 -14.40 -20.86 5.21
C SER A 271 -14.45 -22.04 6.19
N ILE A 272 -15.50 -22.10 7.01
CA ILE A 272 -15.76 -23.20 7.94
C ILE A 272 -16.09 -24.47 7.15
N ALA A 273 -17.07 -24.42 6.24
CA ALA A 273 -17.47 -25.58 5.43
C ALA A 273 -16.33 -26.08 4.53
N GLN A 274 -15.53 -25.17 3.97
CA GLN A 274 -14.31 -25.50 3.22
C GLN A 274 -13.29 -26.23 4.11
N THR A 275 -13.13 -25.81 5.37
CA THR A 275 -12.23 -26.47 6.34
C THR A 275 -12.73 -27.85 6.73
N GLU A 276 -14.05 -28.03 6.91
CA GLU A 276 -14.68 -29.31 7.20
C GLU A 276 -14.51 -30.32 6.04
N ILE A 277 -14.72 -29.86 4.80
CA ILE A 277 -14.46 -30.65 3.59
C ILE A 277 -12.97 -31.00 3.49
N ARG A 278 -12.07 -30.03 3.70
CA ARG A 278 -10.61 -30.27 3.67
C ARG A 278 -10.19 -31.32 4.69
N THR A 279 -10.72 -31.24 5.90
CA THR A 279 -10.43 -32.19 6.98
C THR A 279 -10.93 -33.59 6.63
N SER A 280 -12.15 -33.68 6.08
CA SER A 280 -12.75 -34.95 5.66
C SER A 280 -12.00 -35.60 4.49
N VAL A 281 -11.68 -34.84 3.45
CA VAL A 281 -10.90 -35.33 2.29
C VAL A 281 -9.51 -35.79 2.74
N ARG A 282 -8.84 -35.01 3.59
CA ARG A 282 -7.54 -35.38 4.16
C ARG A 282 -7.60 -36.70 4.91
N GLU A 283 -8.60 -36.88 5.77
CA GLU A 283 -8.80 -38.11 6.54
C GLU A 283 -9.03 -39.32 5.63
N ILE A 284 -9.81 -39.17 4.56
CA ILE A 284 -10.02 -40.24 3.57
C ILE A 284 -8.73 -40.60 2.85
N ILE A 285 -7.92 -39.60 2.45
CA ILE A 285 -6.61 -39.87 1.81
C ILE A 285 -5.67 -40.57 2.80
N ILE A 286 -5.63 -40.16 4.07
CA ILE A 286 -4.83 -40.81 5.11
C ILE A 286 -5.26 -42.27 5.28
N ASN A 287 -6.56 -42.55 5.34
CA ASN A 287 -7.07 -43.91 5.44
C ASN A 287 -6.70 -44.76 4.22
N ALA A 288 -6.75 -44.18 3.02
CA ALA A 288 -6.29 -44.83 1.80
C ALA A 288 -4.76 -45.14 1.83
N ILE A 289 -3.95 -44.27 2.43
CA ILE A 289 -2.51 -44.52 2.63
C ILE A 289 -2.32 -45.65 3.66
N GLU A 290 -2.86 -45.49 4.86
CA GLU A 290 -2.57 -46.34 6.01
C GLU A 290 -3.22 -47.72 5.87
N HIS A 291 -4.54 -47.74 5.72
CA HIS A 291 -5.34 -48.97 5.73
C HIS A 291 -5.41 -49.60 4.33
N GLY A 292 -5.46 -48.78 3.27
CA GLY A 292 -5.47 -49.24 1.89
C GLY A 292 -4.11 -49.75 1.43
N ASN A 293 -3.20 -48.82 1.10
CA ASN A 293 -1.93 -49.16 0.47
C ASN A 293 -0.93 -49.83 1.40
N LEU A 294 -0.72 -49.28 2.60
CA LEU A 294 0.26 -49.82 3.57
C LEU A 294 -0.28 -51.01 4.38
N ASN A 295 -1.59 -51.30 4.27
CA ASN A 295 -2.29 -52.40 4.95
C ASN A 295 -1.96 -52.45 6.46
N ILE A 296 -2.08 -51.31 7.11
CA ILE A 296 -1.95 -51.15 8.56
C ILE A 296 -3.33 -51.40 9.17
N GLY A 297 -3.49 -52.35 10.08
CA GLY A 297 -4.75 -52.56 10.80
C GLY A 297 -5.03 -51.47 11.85
N PHE A 298 -6.28 -51.35 12.30
CA PHE A 298 -6.65 -50.44 13.40
C PHE A 298 -5.96 -50.81 14.72
N ASP A 299 -5.85 -52.11 15.02
CA ASP A 299 -5.18 -52.61 16.22
C ASP A 299 -3.67 -52.32 16.17
N GLU A 300 -3.03 -52.57 15.02
CA GLU A 300 -1.60 -52.27 14.80
C GLU A 300 -1.31 -50.78 14.98
N LYS A 301 -2.17 -49.91 14.43
CA LYS A 301 -2.06 -48.46 14.57
C LYS A 301 -2.20 -48.02 16.03
N SER A 302 -3.20 -48.54 16.73
CA SER A 302 -3.45 -48.20 18.14
C SER A 302 -2.27 -48.58 19.02
N GLN A 303 -1.75 -49.79 18.85
CA GLN A 303 -0.61 -50.28 19.59
C GLN A 303 0.64 -49.41 19.34
N ALA A 304 0.94 -49.10 18.07
CA ALA A 304 2.10 -48.30 17.71
C ALA A 304 2.01 -46.82 18.18
N LEU A 305 0.79 -46.29 18.30
CA LEU A 305 0.56 -44.96 18.90
C LEU A 305 0.78 -44.98 20.42
N VAL A 306 0.30 -46.01 21.12
CA VAL A 306 0.52 -46.18 22.58
C VAL A 306 2.01 -46.37 22.90
N GLU A 307 2.73 -47.11 22.06
CA GLU A 307 4.17 -47.34 22.20
C GLU A 307 5.02 -46.15 21.75
N GLY A 308 4.43 -45.13 21.12
CA GLY A 308 5.13 -43.92 20.65
C GLY A 308 6.05 -44.14 19.43
N ASN A 309 5.96 -45.30 18.77
CA ASN A 309 6.83 -45.72 17.66
C ASN A 309 6.15 -45.66 16.28
N TYR A 310 4.94 -45.07 16.20
CA TYR A 310 4.11 -45.04 15.00
C TYR A 310 4.82 -44.51 13.73
N LEU A 311 5.62 -43.44 13.84
CA LEU A 311 6.34 -42.88 12.69
C LEU A 311 7.38 -43.85 12.13
N GLU A 312 8.09 -44.59 13.00
CA GLU A 312 9.07 -45.58 12.57
C GLU A 312 8.38 -46.79 11.93
N PHE A 313 7.26 -47.24 12.51
CA PHE A 313 6.43 -48.30 11.94
C PHE A 313 5.91 -47.94 10.54
N LEU A 314 5.40 -46.72 10.39
CA LEU A 314 4.92 -46.20 9.12
C LEU A 314 6.05 -46.14 8.07
N GLN A 315 7.24 -45.64 8.46
CA GLN A 315 8.39 -45.56 7.58
C GLN A 315 8.82 -46.96 7.09
N LYS A 316 8.87 -47.95 7.98
CA LYS A 316 9.17 -49.35 7.61
C LYS A 316 8.17 -49.89 6.58
N ARG A 317 6.87 -49.61 6.75
CA ARG A 317 5.84 -50.00 5.77
C ARG A 317 6.00 -49.26 4.43
N GLN A 318 6.39 -47.99 4.45
CA GLN A 318 6.63 -47.19 3.24
C GLN A 318 7.86 -47.66 2.45
N GLU A 319 8.88 -48.20 3.14
CA GLU A 319 10.11 -48.72 2.51
C GLU A 319 9.96 -50.17 2.02
N ASP A 320 8.98 -50.92 2.53
CA ASP A 320 8.72 -52.32 2.11
C ASP A 320 8.38 -52.39 0.61
N PRO A 321 9.12 -53.17 -0.20
CA PRO A 321 8.86 -53.35 -1.63
C PRO A 321 7.45 -53.79 -2.00
N ARG A 322 6.71 -54.42 -1.06
CA ARG A 322 5.31 -54.85 -1.24
C ARG A 322 4.33 -53.68 -1.27
N TYR A 323 4.66 -52.55 -0.64
CA TYR A 323 3.77 -51.39 -0.51
C TYR A 323 4.33 -50.11 -1.15
N SER A 324 5.66 -49.97 -1.23
CA SER A 324 6.32 -48.74 -1.67
C SER A 324 5.98 -48.27 -3.09
N ARG A 325 5.63 -49.21 -3.98
CA ARG A 325 5.21 -48.92 -5.37
C ARG A 325 3.74 -48.54 -5.50
N LYS A 326 2.94 -48.74 -4.46
CA LYS A 326 1.51 -48.46 -4.53
C LYS A 326 1.25 -46.96 -4.51
N VAL A 327 0.23 -46.54 -5.26
CA VAL A 327 -0.18 -45.13 -5.37
C VAL A 327 -1.64 -44.95 -5.02
N ILE A 328 -2.04 -43.71 -4.76
CA ILE A 328 -3.43 -43.31 -4.59
C ILE A 328 -3.79 -42.41 -5.75
N LYS A 329 -4.90 -42.72 -6.41
CA LYS A 329 -5.48 -41.87 -7.46
C LYS A 329 -6.59 -41.01 -6.87
N ILE A 330 -6.51 -39.72 -7.09
CA ILE A 330 -7.46 -38.74 -6.58
C ILE A 330 -7.97 -37.93 -7.76
N GLU A 331 -9.26 -38.03 -8.03
CA GLU A 331 -9.92 -37.23 -9.05
C GLU A 331 -10.84 -36.22 -8.37
N TYR A 332 -10.70 -34.98 -8.80
CA TYR A 332 -11.42 -33.83 -8.28
C TYR A 332 -12.16 -33.16 -9.43
N VAL A 333 -13.43 -32.85 -9.20
CA VAL A 333 -14.29 -32.10 -10.12
C VAL A 333 -15.01 -31.03 -9.33
N LEU A 334 -14.85 -29.78 -9.73
CA LEU A 334 -15.58 -28.63 -9.21
C LEU A 334 -16.40 -28.00 -10.35
N THR A 335 -17.67 -27.77 -10.09
CA THR A 335 -18.63 -27.12 -10.98
C THR A 335 -19.38 -26.04 -10.19
N GLU A 336 -20.22 -25.25 -10.85
CA GLU A 336 -21.12 -24.31 -10.16
C GLU A 336 -22.13 -25.00 -9.21
N GLU A 337 -22.48 -26.26 -9.46
CA GLU A 337 -23.55 -26.97 -8.73
C GLU A 337 -23.02 -27.88 -7.61
N TYR A 338 -21.82 -28.42 -7.77
CA TYR A 338 -21.25 -29.38 -6.82
C TYR A 338 -19.73 -29.49 -6.90
N VAL A 339 -19.16 -30.04 -5.82
CA VAL A 339 -17.82 -30.64 -5.83
C VAL A 339 -17.90 -32.15 -5.64
N ALA A 340 -17.12 -32.88 -6.43
CA ALA A 340 -16.99 -34.32 -6.33
C ALA A 340 -15.52 -34.74 -6.20
N TYR A 341 -15.28 -35.73 -5.35
CA TYR A 341 -13.99 -36.37 -5.15
C TYR A 341 -14.13 -37.87 -5.41
N ARG A 342 -13.17 -38.47 -6.09
CA ARG A 342 -13.00 -39.92 -6.20
C ARG A 342 -11.60 -40.29 -5.79
N ILE A 343 -11.47 -41.03 -4.69
CA ILE A 343 -10.20 -41.45 -4.11
C ILE A 343 -10.12 -42.95 -4.22
N THR A 344 -9.07 -43.46 -4.85
CA THR A 344 -8.85 -44.90 -5.11
C THR A 344 -7.48 -45.32 -4.61
N ASP A 345 -7.44 -46.35 -3.78
CA ASP A 345 -6.22 -47.02 -3.33
C ASP A 345 -6.04 -48.40 -4.00
N GLU A 346 -4.82 -48.92 -3.93
CA GLU A 346 -4.43 -50.25 -4.44
C GLU A 346 -4.41 -51.30 -3.31
N GLY A 347 -5.16 -51.04 -2.23
CA GLY A 347 -5.38 -51.95 -1.12
C GLY A 347 -6.42 -53.02 -1.43
N LYS A 348 -6.63 -53.90 -0.45
CA LYS A 348 -7.66 -54.95 -0.51
C LYS A 348 -9.08 -54.42 -0.28
N GLY A 349 -9.19 -53.16 0.17
CA GLY A 349 -10.43 -52.53 0.60
C GLY A 349 -10.98 -53.10 1.91
N PHE A 350 -12.20 -52.70 2.26
CA PHE A 350 -12.85 -53.05 3.53
C PHE A 350 -14.37 -53.18 3.40
N ASP A 351 -15.00 -53.89 4.32
CA ASP A 351 -16.47 -53.99 4.39
C ASP A 351 -17.07 -52.68 4.93
N HIS A 352 -17.34 -51.77 4.01
CA HIS A 352 -17.96 -50.49 4.31
C HIS A 352 -19.38 -50.62 4.87
N LYS A 353 -20.14 -51.68 4.53
CA LYS A 353 -21.54 -51.84 4.97
C LYS A 353 -21.61 -52.06 6.47
N GLN A 354 -20.71 -52.89 7.00
CA GLN A 354 -20.64 -53.19 8.44
C GLN A 354 -20.24 -51.97 9.29
N ILE A 355 -19.33 -51.13 8.78
CA ILE A 355 -18.86 -49.94 9.51
C ILE A 355 -19.91 -48.82 9.45
N LEU A 356 -20.58 -48.64 8.31
CA LEU A 356 -21.60 -47.60 8.11
C LEU A 356 -22.90 -47.89 8.88
N SER A 357 -23.17 -49.15 9.27
CA SER A 357 -24.34 -49.53 10.06
C SER A 357 -24.18 -49.33 11.57
N ARG A 358 -22.97 -49.05 12.08
CA ARG A 358 -22.74 -48.78 13.52
C ARG A 358 -23.18 -47.35 13.86
N SER A 359 -24.06 -47.18 14.85
CA SER A 359 -24.57 -45.87 15.27
C SER A 359 -23.52 -45.04 16.01
N LEU A 360 -23.60 -43.71 15.91
CA LEU A 360 -22.73 -42.76 16.62
C LEU A 360 -22.71 -42.99 18.14
N GLU A 361 -23.81 -43.45 18.71
CA GLU A 361 -23.95 -43.78 20.14
C GLU A 361 -23.01 -44.94 20.54
N SER A 362 -22.93 -46.00 19.73
CA SER A 362 -22.04 -47.15 19.98
C SER A 362 -20.54 -46.82 19.89
N LEU A 363 -20.17 -45.80 19.12
CA LEU A 363 -18.78 -45.35 18.96
C LEU A 363 -18.32 -44.43 20.10
N ASN A 364 -19.25 -43.70 20.72
CA ASN A 364 -18.96 -42.85 21.87
C ASN A 364 -18.76 -43.67 23.16
N GLU A 365 -19.50 -44.78 23.32
CA GLU A 365 -19.33 -45.70 24.46
C GLU A 365 -18.02 -46.51 24.39
N ALA A 366 -17.55 -46.84 23.17
CA ALA A 366 -16.40 -47.72 22.98
C ALA A 366 -15.02 -47.03 23.16
N HIS A 367 -14.95 -45.71 23.36
CA HIS A 367 -13.70 -44.93 23.29
C HIS A 367 -12.84 -45.24 22.03
N GLU A 368 -13.45 -45.78 20.98
CA GLU A 368 -12.77 -46.11 19.74
C GLU A 368 -12.56 -44.84 18.92
N GLN A 369 -11.30 -44.48 18.68
CA GLN A 369 -10.95 -43.38 17.75
C GLN A 369 -11.25 -43.76 16.29
N HIS A 370 -11.40 -45.06 16.00
CA HIS A 370 -11.60 -45.63 14.68
C HIS A 370 -13.03 -45.41 14.19
N GLY A 371 -13.20 -45.00 12.93
CA GLY A 371 -14.52 -44.79 12.32
C GLY A 371 -15.10 -43.37 12.47
N ARG A 372 -14.52 -42.51 13.31
CA ARG A 372 -14.93 -41.09 13.41
C ARG A 372 -14.76 -40.33 12.09
N GLY A 373 -13.69 -40.63 11.35
CA GLY A 373 -13.43 -40.02 10.04
C GLY A 373 -14.53 -40.28 9.02
N ILE A 374 -15.07 -41.51 8.99
CA ILE A 374 -16.15 -41.91 8.06
C ILE A 374 -17.47 -41.23 8.45
N HIS A 375 -17.79 -41.17 9.75
CA HIS A 375 -18.98 -40.46 10.25
C HIS A 375 -18.91 -38.95 10.02
N MET A 376 -17.76 -38.32 10.27
CA MET A 376 -17.53 -36.91 9.98
C MET A 376 -17.66 -36.62 8.48
N THR A 377 -17.16 -37.52 7.63
CA THR A 377 -17.33 -37.40 6.18
C THR A 377 -18.80 -37.44 5.78
N LYS A 378 -19.62 -38.28 6.44
CA LYS A 378 -21.08 -38.34 6.21
C LYS A 378 -21.84 -37.09 6.68
N SER A 379 -21.39 -36.41 7.73
CA SER A 379 -22.04 -35.16 8.15
C SER A 379 -21.70 -34.00 7.21
N VAL A 380 -20.54 -34.05 6.56
CA VAL A 380 -20.07 -33.00 5.66
C VAL A 380 -20.62 -33.18 4.24
N PHE A 381 -20.53 -34.38 3.66
CA PHE A 381 -20.91 -34.66 2.27
C PHE A 381 -22.37 -35.12 2.13
N ASP A 382 -23.02 -34.76 1.03
CA ASP A 382 -24.42 -35.15 0.77
C ASP A 382 -24.52 -36.58 0.23
N ARG A 383 -23.48 -37.06 -0.48
CA ARG A 383 -23.33 -38.47 -0.89
C ARG A 383 -21.92 -38.97 -0.60
N VAL A 384 -21.86 -40.18 -0.03
CA VAL A 384 -20.63 -40.94 0.22
C VAL A 384 -20.87 -42.36 -0.24
N GLU A 385 -20.17 -42.78 -1.29
CA GLU A 385 -20.36 -44.08 -1.94
C GLU A 385 -19.03 -44.82 -2.04
N TYR A 386 -18.99 -46.07 -1.59
CA TYR A 386 -17.85 -46.95 -1.76
C TYR A 386 -18.13 -47.94 -2.88
N ASN A 387 -17.10 -48.39 -3.58
CA ASN A 387 -17.24 -49.53 -4.50
C ASN A 387 -17.41 -50.86 -3.74
N ASP A 388 -17.73 -51.94 -4.45
CA ASP A 388 -17.97 -53.25 -3.83
C ASP A 388 -16.77 -53.77 -3.03
N SER A 389 -15.55 -53.48 -3.49
CA SER A 389 -14.31 -53.87 -2.80
C SER A 389 -13.97 -52.97 -1.61
N GLY A 390 -14.50 -51.75 -1.53
CA GLY A 390 -14.20 -50.77 -0.48
C GLY A 390 -12.83 -50.08 -0.59
N ASN A 391 -12.16 -50.15 -1.75
CA ASN A 391 -10.88 -49.46 -2.02
C ASN A 391 -11.04 -48.21 -2.92
N GLN A 392 -12.28 -47.82 -3.21
CA GLN A 392 -12.61 -46.57 -3.85
C GLN A 392 -13.77 -45.92 -3.12
N VAL A 393 -13.67 -44.61 -2.92
CA VAL A 393 -14.74 -43.79 -2.36
C VAL A 393 -15.03 -42.60 -3.27
N ARG A 394 -16.32 -42.33 -3.46
CA ARG A 394 -16.85 -41.16 -4.15
C ARG A 394 -17.59 -40.28 -3.15
N LEU A 395 -17.18 -39.03 -3.07
CA LEU A 395 -17.75 -38.01 -2.19
C LEU A 395 -18.37 -36.92 -3.06
N ILE A 396 -19.60 -36.50 -2.79
CA ILE A 396 -20.26 -35.42 -3.51
C ILE A 396 -20.90 -34.45 -2.51
N LYS A 397 -20.61 -33.16 -2.70
CA LYS A 397 -21.24 -32.05 -1.98
C LYS A 397 -21.90 -31.12 -3.00
N TYR A 398 -23.20 -30.91 -2.87
CA TYR A 398 -23.95 -29.96 -3.67
C TYR A 398 -23.91 -28.58 -3.02
N PHE A 399 -23.66 -27.57 -3.84
CA PHE A 399 -23.80 -26.17 -3.48
C PHE A 399 -25.26 -25.81 -3.68
N ARG A 400 -26.10 -26.12 -2.68
CA ARG A 400 -27.53 -25.79 -2.77
C ARG A 400 -27.70 -24.29 -3.05
N HIS A 401 -28.49 -23.95 -4.08
CA HIS A 401 -29.04 -22.61 -4.25
C HIS A 401 -30.08 -22.31 -3.18
#